data_AF-A0A6B1D2I8-F1
#
_entry.id   AF-A0A6B1D2I8-F1
#
_cell.length_a   1.000
_cell.length_b   1.000
_cell.length_c   1.000
_cell.angle_alpha   90.00
_cell.angle_beta   90.00
_cell.angle_gamma   90.00
#
_symmetry.space_group_name_H-M   'P 1'
#
loop_
_entity.id
_entity.type
_entity.pdbx_description
1 polymer ?
#
loop_
_entity_poly.entity_id
_entity_poly.type
_entity_poly.pdbx_seq_one_letter_code
_entity_poly.pdbx_strand_id
1 'polypeptide(L)'
;MHLACPECGAPVEVTPSFANCPACDANVASYYTPAEMTRTIYHRALEHYSMGNEVAALEGIDQGISLLEAPELHLLAALIYRKRGEFKEMREHVAAIPADDILRSEGEWLLRSHQEQLQLGRREEARRRGRAKGTQLAVGKASRQFSTEYYPAPLDKKQVATKGAAKTRRNRLPWAIPIAALLLVIIFLSRGTGDSLMTALQQLRTIPDEFKAVYSSFTRDEPAAVTGADEEPATDSQFSAAAVDTSAPETSPTAAPTPTTLPTPQPTQSQPVQSQPAPTATGSASPQAVATKIAETRLQSFDLTTFLNEQDRSDLAALAIQATWAQGAPPGEMVLLGTVTMASVQTELLALAAEIEGVTSIDGSGLEVVLPETYTVRAGENLRHIALRLYGDQDRWTEIYEANRDLVGDDPNNLWVGLSLTIPHEVDSREEQIQQ
;
A
#
# COMPACT_ATOMS: atom_id res chain seq x y z
N MET A 1 20.77 0.73 15.90
CA MET A 1 19.60 0.03 15.30
C MET A 1 19.78 -1.48 15.37
N HIS A 2 18.76 -2.24 15.75
CA HIS A 2 18.89 -3.71 15.80
C HIS A 2 18.60 -4.39 14.44
N LEU A 3 19.57 -5.16 13.95
CA LEU A 3 19.44 -6.13 12.85
C LEU A 3 19.67 -7.56 13.37
N ALA A 4 19.37 -8.58 12.56
CA ALA A 4 19.92 -9.91 12.76
C ALA A 4 21.23 -10.03 11.96
N CYS A 5 22.28 -10.63 12.54
CA CYS A 5 23.48 -10.96 11.77
C CYS A 5 23.16 -12.08 10.75
N PRO A 6 23.49 -11.93 9.46
CA PRO A 6 23.23 -12.97 8.47
C PRO A 6 24.06 -14.25 8.67
N GLU A 7 25.22 -14.18 9.34
CA GLU A 7 26.06 -15.36 9.58
C GLU A 7 25.66 -16.18 10.82
N CYS A 8 25.26 -15.52 11.91
CA CYS A 8 25.01 -16.20 13.20
C CYS A 8 23.60 -16.01 13.76
N GLY A 9 22.73 -15.24 13.11
CA GLY A 9 21.35 -14.96 13.53
C GLY A 9 21.22 -14.08 14.79
N ALA A 10 22.32 -13.73 15.46
CA ALA A 10 22.30 -12.94 16.68
C ALA A 10 21.76 -11.50 16.43
N PRO A 11 21.03 -10.91 17.38
CA PRO A 11 20.65 -9.50 17.31
C PRO A 11 21.90 -8.62 17.45
N VAL A 12 22.17 -7.80 16.44
CA VAL A 12 23.30 -6.87 16.37
C VAL A 12 22.77 -5.46 16.42
N GLU A 13 23.35 -4.60 17.27
CA GLU A 13 23.13 -3.17 17.16
C GLU A 13 24.15 -2.53 16.21
N VAL A 14 23.70 -2.27 14.98
CA VAL A 14 24.47 -1.50 13.98
C VAL A 14 24.29 0.00 14.26
N THR A 15 25.39 0.74 14.21
CA THR A 15 25.44 2.21 14.32
C THR A 15 26.45 2.75 13.31
N PRO A 16 26.43 4.06 12.96
CA PRO A 16 27.40 4.64 12.01
C PRO A 16 28.87 4.48 12.41
N SER A 17 29.16 4.22 13.70
CA SER A 17 30.51 3.99 14.22
C SER A 17 30.84 2.53 14.52
N PHE A 18 29.87 1.62 14.41
CA PHE A 18 30.03 0.20 14.74
C PHE A 18 29.06 -0.68 13.94
N ALA A 19 29.61 -1.40 12.95
CA ALA A 19 28.85 -2.26 12.05
C ALA A 19 29.04 -3.77 12.28
N ASN A 20 29.95 -4.16 13.19
CA ASN A 20 30.29 -5.57 13.42
C ASN A 20 29.30 -6.28 14.34
N CYS A 21 29.13 -7.59 14.15
CA CYS A 21 28.35 -8.43 15.05
C CYS A 21 29.11 -8.68 16.36
N PRO A 22 28.58 -8.37 17.55
CA PRO A 22 29.25 -8.67 18.82
C PRO A 22 29.37 -10.18 19.14
N ALA A 23 28.76 -11.07 18.34
CA ALA A 23 28.79 -12.52 18.53
C ALA A 23 29.75 -13.26 17.57
N CYS A 24 30.01 -12.73 16.36
CA CYS A 24 30.92 -13.36 15.38
C CYS A 24 31.90 -12.38 14.68
N ASP A 25 31.90 -11.11 15.06
CA ASP A 25 32.70 -10.00 14.50
C ASP A 25 32.50 -9.71 12.99
N ALA A 26 31.60 -10.42 12.32
CA ALA A 26 31.23 -10.14 10.93
C ALA A 26 30.67 -8.72 10.76
N ASN A 27 31.19 -7.96 9.78
CA ASN A 27 30.71 -6.63 9.43
C ASN A 27 29.31 -6.73 8.80
N VAL A 28 28.25 -6.55 9.60
CA VAL A 28 26.87 -6.73 9.17
C VAL A 28 26.51 -5.80 8.01
N ALA A 29 27.08 -4.58 7.95
CA ALA A 29 26.80 -3.63 6.89
C ALA A 29 27.29 -4.10 5.51
N SER A 30 28.34 -4.94 5.42
CA SER A 30 28.83 -5.42 4.12
C SER A 30 28.00 -6.54 3.47
N TYR A 31 27.01 -7.10 4.17
CA TYR A 31 26.12 -8.15 3.65
C TYR A 31 24.82 -7.62 3.05
N TYR A 32 24.57 -6.30 3.11
CA TYR A 32 23.36 -5.67 2.58
C TYR A 32 23.73 -4.63 1.52
N THR A 33 23.05 -4.66 0.37
CA THR A 33 23.03 -3.50 -0.53
C THR A 33 22.28 -2.33 0.15
N PRO A 34 22.52 -1.07 -0.27
CA PRO A 34 21.79 0.08 0.26
C PRO A 34 20.26 -0.09 0.16
N ALA A 35 19.76 -0.64 -0.94
CA ALA A 35 18.33 -0.88 -1.15
C ALA A 35 17.75 -1.93 -0.17
N GLU A 36 18.48 -3.02 0.09
CA GLU A 36 18.05 -4.03 1.07
C GLU A 36 18.09 -3.48 2.51
N MET A 37 19.10 -2.67 2.84
CA MET A 37 19.21 -2.05 4.15
C MET A 37 18.08 -1.03 4.38
N THR A 38 17.83 -0.12 3.42
CA THR A 38 16.68 0.79 3.44
C THR A 38 15.37 0.03 3.60
N ARG A 39 15.14 -1.03 2.82
CA ARG A 39 13.94 -1.87 2.90
C ARG A 39 13.78 -2.53 4.28
N THR A 40 14.86 -3.01 4.87
CA THR A 40 14.86 -3.65 6.20
C THR A 40 14.54 -2.65 7.31
N ILE A 41 15.14 -1.45 7.26
CA ILE A 41 14.85 -0.34 8.17
C ILE A 41 13.38 0.08 8.05
N TYR A 42 12.90 0.29 6.82
CA TYR A 42 11.53 0.71 6.52
C TYR A 42 10.48 -0.27 7.07
N HIS A 43 10.63 -1.57 6.82
CA HIS A 43 9.71 -2.59 7.37
C HIS A 43 9.75 -2.64 8.90
N ARG A 44 10.94 -2.56 9.52
CA ARG A 44 11.07 -2.54 10.98
C ARG A 44 10.43 -1.29 11.61
N ALA A 45 10.57 -0.13 10.96
CA ALA A 45 9.93 1.10 11.42
C ALA A 45 8.39 1.02 11.31
N LEU A 46 7.86 0.42 10.24
CA LEU A 46 6.43 0.12 10.11
C LEU A 46 5.93 -0.88 11.16
N GLU A 47 6.73 -1.88 11.54
CA GLU A 47 6.41 -2.80 12.63
C GLU A 47 6.25 -2.04 13.97
N HIS A 48 7.26 -1.26 14.38
CA HIS A 48 7.18 -0.45 15.61
C HIS A 48 6.01 0.55 15.56
N TYR A 49 5.75 1.16 14.40
CA TYR A 49 4.65 2.10 14.21
C TYR A 49 3.26 1.41 14.27
N SER A 50 3.10 0.21 13.72
CA SER A 50 1.84 -0.54 13.79
C SER A 50 1.54 -1.07 15.19
N MET A 51 2.58 -1.39 15.98
CA MET A 51 2.49 -1.63 17.42
C MET A 51 2.18 -0.36 18.25
N GLY A 52 2.08 0.83 17.61
CA GLY A 52 1.83 2.11 18.28
C GLY A 52 3.06 2.75 18.93
N ASN A 53 4.25 2.15 18.78
CA ASN A 53 5.51 2.64 19.33
C ASN A 53 6.15 3.69 18.38
N GLU A 54 5.43 4.78 18.13
CA GLU A 54 5.82 5.82 17.15
C GLU A 54 7.20 6.45 17.43
N VAL A 55 7.64 6.46 18.70
CA VAL A 55 8.98 6.94 19.08
C VAL A 55 10.07 5.98 18.62
N ALA A 56 9.90 4.66 18.84
CA ALA A 56 10.87 3.65 18.41
C ALA A 56 10.92 3.50 16.89
N ALA A 57 9.78 3.73 16.21
CA ALA A 57 9.73 3.80 14.75
C ALA A 57 10.58 4.96 14.21
N LEU A 58 10.42 6.16 14.76
CA LEU A 58 11.19 7.35 14.36
C LEU A 58 12.66 7.24 14.75
N GLU A 59 13.00 6.75 15.93
CA GLU A 59 14.39 6.51 16.33
C GLU A 59 15.09 5.51 15.40
N GLY A 60 14.39 4.45 14.97
CA GLY A 60 14.90 3.52 13.96
C GLY A 60 15.08 4.16 12.58
N ILE A 61 14.21 5.10 12.20
CA ILE A 61 14.31 5.88 10.95
C ILE A 61 15.48 6.86 11.00
N ASP A 62 15.63 7.65 12.07
CA ASP A 62 16.71 8.64 12.22
C ASP A 62 18.10 7.96 12.25
N GLN A 63 18.20 6.79 12.92
CA GLN A 63 19.40 5.96 12.88
C GLN A 63 19.68 5.39 11.47
N GLY A 64 18.63 5.06 10.72
CA GLY A 64 18.72 4.60 9.33
C GLY A 64 19.17 5.69 8.36
N ILE A 65 18.57 6.89 8.45
CA ILE A 65 18.98 8.10 7.72
C ILE A 65 20.45 8.44 7.99
N SER A 66 20.91 8.26 9.23
CA SER A 66 22.31 8.48 9.63
C SER A 66 23.30 7.44 9.07
N LEU A 67 22.81 6.39 8.42
CA LEU A 67 23.60 5.38 7.70
C LEU A 67 23.46 5.53 6.18
N LEU A 68 22.25 5.83 5.70
CA LEU A 68 21.87 5.92 4.29
C LEU A 68 20.82 7.04 4.13
N GLU A 69 21.14 8.09 3.39
CA GLU A 69 20.20 9.18 3.05
C GLU A 69 19.16 8.70 2.02
N ALA A 70 18.16 7.97 2.50
CA ALA A 70 17.15 7.29 1.69
C ALA A 70 15.79 8.07 1.67
N PRO A 71 15.27 8.47 0.48
CA PRO A 71 14.01 9.20 0.35
C PRO A 71 12.79 8.51 0.99
N GLU A 72 12.73 7.18 0.97
CA GLU A 72 11.67 6.37 1.56
C GLU A 72 11.57 6.56 3.08
N LEU A 73 12.74 6.66 3.74
CA LEU A 73 12.83 6.87 5.19
C LEU A 73 12.37 8.28 5.56
N HIS A 74 12.74 9.29 4.77
CA HIS A 74 12.24 10.66 4.93
C HIS A 74 10.73 10.78 4.72
N LEU A 75 10.16 10.13 3.70
CA LEU A 75 8.72 10.13 3.47
C LEU A 75 7.97 9.43 4.63
N LEU A 76 8.49 8.31 5.14
CA LEU A 76 7.92 7.61 6.28
C LEU A 76 7.96 8.46 7.56
N ALA A 77 9.09 9.11 7.86
CA ALA A 77 9.20 10.04 8.98
C ALA A 77 8.16 11.17 8.86
N ALA A 78 8.06 11.81 7.68
CA ALA A 78 7.10 12.88 7.44
C ALA A 78 5.64 12.44 7.68
N LEU A 79 5.27 11.22 7.28
CA LEU A 79 3.94 10.65 7.53
C LEU A 79 3.65 10.45 9.03
N ILE A 80 4.64 9.96 9.81
CA ILE A 80 4.49 9.77 11.26
C ILE A 80 4.41 11.14 11.98
N TYR A 81 5.30 12.08 11.65
CA TYR A 81 5.26 13.44 12.23
C TYR A 81 3.97 14.19 11.89
N ARG A 82 3.40 14.01 10.69
CA ARG A 82 2.07 14.54 10.32
C ARG A 82 0.96 14.03 11.26
N LYS A 83 0.96 12.74 11.60
CA LYS A 83 -0.01 12.13 12.52
C LYS A 83 0.14 12.65 13.95
N ARG A 84 1.38 12.85 14.41
CA ARG A 84 1.69 13.48 15.70
C ARG A 84 1.31 14.98 15.76
N GLY A 85 1.13 15.62 14.61
CA GLY A 85 0.89 17.07 14.51
C GLY A 85 2.18 17.92 14.59
N GLU A 86 3.33 17.27 14.45
CA GLU A 86 4.67 17.86 14.49
C GLU A 86 5.05 18.34 13.08
N PHE A 87 4.32 19.37 12.64
CA PHE A 87 4.36 19.83 11.25
C PHE A 87 5.66 20.56 10.85
N LYS A 88 6.56 20.90 11.78
CA LYS A 88 7.89 21.43 11.42
C LYS A 88 8.77 20.29 10.94
N GLU A 89 8.81 19.22 11.73
CA GLU A 89 9.60 18.00 11.53
C GLU A 89 9.15 17.31 10.24
N MET A 90 7.83 17.21 10.01
CA MET A 90 7.24 16.80 8.73
C MET A 90 7.78 17.59 7.53
N ARG A 91 7.93 18.92 7.64
CA ARG A 91 8.47 19.76 6.54
C ARG A 91 9.97 19.58 6.35
N GLU A 92 10.69 19.27 7.41
CA GLU A 92 12.14 19.08 7.43
C GLU A 92 12.52 17.82 6.63
N HIS A 93 11.85 16.70 6.90
CA HIS A 93 12.05 15.48 6.10
C HIS A 93 11.55 15.59 4.66
N VAL A 94 10.41 16.25 4.39
CA VAL A 94 9.98 16.51 3.00
C VAL A 94 10.98 17.40 2.26
N ALA A 95 11.64 18.34 2.95
CA ALA A 95 12.68 19.17 2.33
C ALA A 95 13.97 18.40 2.03
N ALA A 96 14.24 17.31 2.76
CA ALA A 96 15.40 16.44 2.54
C ALA A 96 15.22 15.45 1.37
N ILE A 97 13.98 15.14 0.96
CA ILE A 97 13.71 14.35 -0.26
C ILE A 97 14.21 15.14 -1.49
N PRO A 98 15.11 14.57 -2.34
CA PRO A 98 15.63 15.23 -3.53
C PRO A 98 14.53 15.73 -4.49
N ALA A 99 14.81 16.80 -5.23
CA ALA A 99 13.81 17.43 -6.09
C ALA A 99 13.48 16.62 -7.38
N ASP A 100 14.38 15.71 -7.72
CA ASP A 100 14.37 14.79 -8.86
C ASP A 100 13.92 13.36 -8.50
N ASP A 101 13.74 13.07 -7.20
CA ASP A 101 13.24 11.77 -6.74
C ASP A 101 11.73 11.62 -6.96
N ILE A 102 11.26 10.40 -7.23
CA ILE A 102 9.84 10.10 -7.49
C ILE A 102 8.97 10.49 -6.28
N LEU A 103 9.41 10.15 -5.06
CA LEU A 103 8.69 10.38 -3.80
C LEU A 103 8.59 11.85 -3.40
N ARG A 104 9.25 12.74 -4.16
CA ARG A 104 9.10 14.18 -4.03
C ARG A 104 7.66 14.62 -4.23
N SER A 105 6.93 13.97 -5.13
CA SER A 105 5.56 14.36 -5.50
C SER A 105 4.59 14.22 -4.31
N GLU A 106 4.75 13.13 -3.56
CA GLU A 106 4.02 12.74 -2.36
C GLU A 106 4.40 13.63 -1.18
N GLY A 107 5.69 13.93 -1.02
CA GLY A 107 6.19 14.91 -0.07
C GLY A 107 5.56 16.29 -0.28
N GLU A 108 5.48 16.78 -1.51
CA GLU A 108 4.83 18.06 -1.79
C GLU A 108 3.30 18.01 -1.68
N TRP A 109 2.67 16.88 -2.01
CA TRP A 109 1.25 16.68 -1.75
C TRP A 109 0.94 16.74 -0.25
N LEU A 110 1.80 16.16 0.60
CA LEU A 110 1.73 16.28 2.06
C LEU A 110 1.75 17.74 2.52
N LEU A 111 2.61 18.58 1.93
CA LEU A 111 2.65 20.02 2.21
C LEU A 111 1.37 20.73 1.78
N ARG A 112 0.91 20.49 0.54
CA ARG A 112 -0.30 21.11 -0.04
C ARG A 112 -1.55 20.74 0.77
N SER A 113 -1.72 19.46 1.11
CA SER A 113 -2.82 18.94 1.95
C SER A 113 -2.87 19.60 3.33
N HIS A 114 -1.73 19.73 4.02
CA HIS A 114 -1.67 20.40 5.31
C HIS A 114 -2.04 21.89 5.22
N GLN A 115 -1.55 22.61 4.19
CA GLN A 115 -1.92 24.01 3.97
C GLN A 115 -3.43 24.17 3.73
N GLU A 116 -4.05 23.30 2.93
CA GLU A 116 -5.49 23.35 2.67
C GLU A 116 -6.31 23.11 3.95
N GLN A 117 -5.95 22.14 4.78
CA GLN A 117 -6.61 21.93 6.08
C GLN A 117 -6.59 23.18 6.97
N LEU A 118 -5.46 23.91 7.00
CA LEU A 118 -5.35 25.20 7.70
C LEU A 118 -6.22 26.29 7.06
N GLN A 119 -6.36 26.33 5.73
CA GLN A 119 -7.27 27.25 5.04
C GLN A 119 -8.73 26.96 5.39
N LEU A 120 -9.14 25.69 5.36
CA LEU A 120 -10.50 25.26 5.71
C LEU A 120 -10.85 25.61 7.16
N GLY A 121 -9.96 25.32 8.11
CA GLY A 121 -10.13 25.71 9.52
C GLY A 121 -10.31 27.22 9.71
N ARG A 122 -9.50 28.05 9.04
CA ARG A 122 -9.65 29.52 9.07
C ARG A 122 -10.96 30.00 8.43
N ARG A 123 -11.41 29.38 7.33
CA ARG A 123 -12.69 29.70 6.67
C ARG A 123 -13.89 29.31 7.54
N GLU A 124 -13.82 28.17 8.22
CA GLU A 124 -14.79 27.77 9.23
C GLU A 124 -14.84 28.72 10.42
N GLU A 125 -13.70 29.10 10.99
CA GLU A 125 -13.66 30.09 12.07
C GLU A 125 -14.24 31.43 11.64
N ALA A 126 -13.91 31.92 10.43
CA ALA A 126 -14.50 33.13 9.88
C ALA A 126 -16.04 33.00 9.75
N ARG A 127 -16.55 31.85 9.29
CA ARG A 127 -17.99 31.56 9.20
C ARG A 127 -18.65 31.47 10.57
N ARG A 128 -18.00 30.88 11.58
CA ARG A 128 -18.48 30.80 12.98
C ARG A 128 -18.53 32.19 13.62
N ARG A 129 -17.47 32.99 13.49
CA ARG A 129 -17.40 34.39 13.96
C ARG A 129 -18.42 35.28 13.24
N GLY A 130 -18.61 35.09 11.93
CA GLY A 130 -19.64 35.76 11.13
C GLY A 130 -21.06 35.40 11.59
N ARG A 131 -21.35 34.11 11.81
CA ARG A 131 -22.64 33.65 12.35
C ARG A 131 -22.91 34.22 13.75
N ALA A 132 -21.90 34.28 14.62
CA ALA A 132 -22.01 34.87 15.96
C ALA A 132 -22.25 36.40 15.96
N LYS A 133 -21.79 37.12 14.92
CA LYS A 133 -22.16 38.53 14.68
C LYS A 133 -23.50 38.69 13.94
N GLY A 134 -23.96 37.65 13.24
CA GLY A 134 -25.14 37.69 12.36
C GLY A 134 -26.48 37.35 13.01
N THR A 135 -26.51 36.88 14.27
CA THR A 135 -27.76 36.53 14.97
C THR A 135 -28.55 37.74 15.47
N GLN A 136 -28.83 38.70 14.58
CA GLN A 136 -29.89 39.70 14.79
C GLN A 136 -30.57 40.19 13.49
N LEU A 137 -30.52 39.40 12.40
CA LEU A 137 -31.42 39.56 11.25
C LEU A 137 -32.03 38.22 10.83
N ALA A 138 -33.20 38.30 10.20
CA ALA A 138 -34.18 37.21 10.15
C ALA A 138 -33.83 36.05 9.19
N VAL A 139 -34.39 34.88 9.48
CA VAL A 139 -34.21 33.65 8.69
C VAL A 139 -34.99 33.73 7.37
N GLY A 140 -34.29 34.03 6.28
CA GLY A 140 -34.74 33.76 4.91
C GLY A 140 -34.53 32.29 4.54
N LYS A 141 -35.54 31.63 3.95
CA LYS A 141 -35.48 30.20 3.61
C LYS A 141 -34.58 29.95 2.40
N ALA A 142 -33.45 29.26 2.60
CA ALA A 142 -32.62 28.72 1.51
C ALA A 142 -31.84 27.48 1.99
N SER A 143 -32.51 26.33 1.99
CA SER A 143 -31.87 25.03 2.22
C SER A 143 -31.04 24.62 1.00
N ARG A 144 -29.73 24.89 1.02
CA ARG A 144 -28.80 24.15 0.16
C ARG A 144 -28.39 22.87 0.89
N GLN A 145 -28.85 21.74 0.39
CA GLN A 145 -28.21 20.45 0.67
C GLN A 145 -26.76 20.56 0.18
N PHE A 146 -25.83 20.16 1.04
CA PHE A 146 -24.44 19.88 0.68
C PHE A 146 -24.21 18.45 1.13
N SER A 147 -23.75 17.58 0.25
CA SER A 147 -23.53 16.17 0.55
C SER A 147 -22.50 16.03 1.67
N THR A 148 -22.86 15.30 2.72
CA THR A 148 -21.92 14.87 3.77
C THR A 148 -21.42 13.49 3.42
N GLU A 149 -20.60 13.44 2.38
CA GLU A 149 -20.00 12.22 1.85
C GLU A 149 -18.50 12.49 1.69
N TYR A 150 -17.67 11.49 1.99
CA TYR A 150 -16.21 11.61 2.04
C TYR A 150 -15.61 12.48 3.18
N TYR A 151 -16.13 12.39 4.42
CA TYR A 151 -15.31 12.41 5.65
C TYR A 151 -16.12 11.94 6.87
N PRO A 152 -15.63 11.00 7.70
CA PRO A 152 -16.27 10.67 8.98
C PRO A 152 -16.17 11.84 9.99
N ALA A 153 -17.17 11.95 10.85
CA ALA A 153 -17.31 13.08 11.78
C ALA A 153 -16.23 13.13 12.89
N PRO A 154 -15.90 14.32 13.42
CA PRO A 154 -14.92 14.45 14.51
C PRO A 154 -15.38 13.73 15.79
N LEU A 155 -14.42 13.09 16.47
CA LEU A 155 -14.64 12.19 17.61
C LEU A 155 -15.52 12.77 18.73
N ASP A 156 -16.48 11.96 19.19
CA ASP A 156 -17.43 12.30 20.23
C ASP A 156 -16.75 12.49 21.61
N LYS A 157 -16.85 13.69 22.18
CA LYS A 157 -16.32 14.00 23.51
C LYS A 157 -17.34 13.70 24.61
N LYS A 158 -17.74 12.43 24.74
CA LYS A 158 -18.53 11.95 25.87
C LYS A 158 -17.71 11.86 27.16
N GLN A 159 -17.84 12.93 27.95
CA GLN A 159 -17.98 12.90 29.41
C GLN A 159 -17.02 12.00 30.22
N VAL A 160 -15.86 12.56 30.58
CA VAL A 160 -15.33 12.39 31.94
C VAL A 160 -15.58 13.67 32.71
N ALA A 161 -16.78 13.79 33.29
CA ALA A 161 -17.20 14.94 34.08
C ALA A 161 -16.69 14.83 35.53
N THR A 162 -15.38 14.98 35.74
CA THR A 162 -14.83 15.13 37.10
C THR A 162 -15.21 16.49 37.67
N LYS A 163 -15.63 16.49 38.95
CA LYS A 163 -16.26 17.64 39.62
C LYS A 163 -15.28 18.83 39.71
N GLY A 164 -15.81 20.03 39.51
CA GLY A 164 -15.00 21.24 39.41
C GLY A 164 -14.27 21.62 40.71
N ALA A 165 -12.97 21.82 40.61
CA ALA A 165 -12.19 22.59 41.59
C ALA A 165 -11.96 24.01 41.04
N ALA A 166 -12.53 25.02 41.69
CA ALA A 166 -12.44 26.41 41.25
C ALA A 166 -11.00 26.95 41.44
N LYS A 167 -10.15 26.81 40.43
CA LYS A 167 -8.82 27.43 40.40
C LYS A 167 -8.95 28.96 40.30
N THR A 168 -8.87 29.62 41.45
CA THR A 168 -8.71 31.06 41.59
C THR A 168 -7.59 31.56 40.67
N ARG A 169 -7.88 32.58 39.85
CA ARG A 169 -6.86 33.25 39.02
C ARG A 169 -5.88 34.01 39.92
N ARG A 170 -4.81 33.34 40.36
CA ARG A 170 -3.71 33.98 41.09
C ARG A 170 -2.94 34.89 40.14
N ASN A 171 -3.23 36.19 40.18
CA ASN A 171 -2.62 37.22 39.32
C ASN A 171 -1.09 37.10 39.33
N ARG A 172 -0.48 36.78 38.17
CA ARG A 172 0.97 36.83 37.95
C ARG A 172 1.42 38.27 37.66
N LEU A 173 1.18 39.19 38.60
CA LEU A 173 1.63 40.58 38.53
C LEU A 173 2.20 41.23 39.83
N PRO A 174 2.65 40.53 40.91
CA PRO A 174 3.31 41.23 42.03
C PRO A 174 4.76 41.65 41.74
N TRP A 175 5.45 40.97 40.81
CA TRP A 175 6.92 41.05 40.68
C TRP A 175 7.42 41.94 39.53
N ALA A 176 6.55 42.33 38.58
CA ALA A 176 6.96 43.18 37.45
C ALA A 176 7.40 44.60 37.91
N ILE A 177 6.70 45.15 38.92
CA ILE A 177 6.96 46.50 39.45
C ILE A 177 8.33 46.59 40.17
N PRO A 178 8.68 45.72 41.14
CA PRO A 178 10.00 45.79 41.78
C PRO A 178 11.16 45.50 40.80
N ILE A 179 10.97 44.65 39.79
CA ILE A 179 12.00 44.41 38.76
C ILE A 179 12.23 45.67 37.90
N ALA A 180 11.16 46.34 37.47
CA ALA A 180 11.27 47.59 36.72
C ALA A 180 11.91 48.72 37.55
N ALA A 181 11.58 48.82 38.84
CA ALA A 181 12.21 49.77 39.76
C ALA A 181 13.70 49.48 39.96
N LEU A 182 14.08 48.21 40.14
CA LEU A 182 15.48 47.79 40.30
C LEU A 182 16.31 48.04 39.04
N LEU A 183 15.75 47.83 37.84
CA LEU A 183 16.40 48.21 36.58
C LEU A 183 16.59 49.72 36.45
N LEU A 184 15.61 50.55 36.84
CA LEU A 184 15.77 52.01 36.85
C LEU A 184 16.84 52.47 37.85
N VAL A 185 16.93 51.85 39.03
CA VAL A 185 18.00 52.12 40.00
C VAL A 185 19.38 51.75 39.43
N ILE A 186 19.51 50.60 38.76
CA ILE A 186 20.76 50.21 38.08
C ILE A 186 21.14 51.22 36.99
N ILE A 187 20.19 51.64 36.15
CA ILE A 187 20.41 52.64 35.06
C ILE A 187 20.74 54.05 35.61
N PHE A 188 20.29 54.36 36.82
CA PHE A 188 20.64 55.61 37.51
C PHE A 188 22.04 55.54 38.13
N LEU A 189 22.38 54.42 38.81
CA LEU A 189 23.72 54.18 39.35
C LEU A 189 24.78 54.11 38.24
N SER A 190 24.47 53.46 37.11
CA SER A 190 25.35 53.39 35.93
C SER A 190 25.51 54.71 35.16
N ARG A 191 24.87 55.81 35.61
CA ARG A 191 25.14 57.18 35.17
C ARG A 191 26.05 57.96 36.12
N GLY A 192 26.34 57.44 37.31
CA GLY A 192 27.15 58.11 38.34
C GLY A 192 28.66 57.92 38.23
N THR A 193 29.12 56.83 37.60
CA THR A 193 30.53 56.48 37.46
C THR A 193 30.95 56.46 35.99
N GLY A 194 31.52 57.57 35.53
CA GLY A 194 32.06 57.67 34.17
C GLY A 194 33.41 56.99 34.01
N ASP A 195 33.43 55.65 33.96
CA ASP A 195 34.62 54.90 33.56
C ASP A 195 34.33 53.63 32.73
N SER A 196 34.91 53.61 31.54
CA SER A 196 35.20 52.47 30.63
C SER A 196 34.35 51.18 30.70
N LEU A 197 33.12 51.22 30.16
CA LEU A 197 32.34 50.01 29.78
C LEU A 197 33.08 49.09 28.77
N MET A 198 34.09 49.61 28.05
CA MET A 198 34.94 48.84 27.13
C MET A 198 35.80 47.78 27.82
N THR A 199 36.22 48.02 29.07
CA THR A 199 37.20 47.16 29.77
C THR A 199 36.60 45.80 30.12
N ALA A 200 35.29 45.75 30.44
CA ALA A 200 34.56 44.51 30.69
C ALA A 200 34.36 43.66 29.42
N LEU A 201 34.19 44.31 28.25
CA LEU A 201 33.98 43.62 26.97
C LEU A 201 35.25 42.95 26.42
N GLN A 202 36.44 43.33 26.88
CA GLN A 202 37.69 42.67 26.48
C GLN A 202 37.93 41.32 27.20
N GLN A 203 37.31 41.07 28.36
CA GLN A 203 37.46 39.79 29.07
C GLN A 203 36.49 38.68 28.61
N LEU A 204 35.53 38.98 27.74
CA LEU A 204 34.63 37.98 27.14
C LEU A 204 35.12 37.43 25.79
N ARG A 205 36.41 37.61 25.47
CA ARG A 205 36.99 37.20 24.17
C ARG A 205 38.25 36.32 24.25
N THR A 206 38.61 35.86 25.46
CA THR A 206 39.66 34.84 25.66
C THR A 206 39.05 33.45 25.67
N ILE A 207 39.15 32.73 24.56
CA ILE A 207 38.93 31.27 24.52
C ILE A 207 40.07 30.62 25.31
N PRO A 208 39.82 29.66 26.23
CA PRO A 208 40.89 28.93 26.89
C PRO A 208 41.65 28.07 25.87
N ASP A 209 42.99 28.21 25.81
CA ASP A 209 43.84 27.50 24.84
C ASP A 209 43.80 25.95 24.98
N GLU A 210 43.23 25.43 26.07
CA GLU A 210 42.95 24.00 26.27
C GLU A 210 42.13 23.38 25.13
N PHE A 211 41.21 24.13 24.52
CA PHE A 211 40.42 23.66 23.36
C PHE A 211 41.21 23.59 22.04
N LYS A 212 42.39 24.20 21.98
CA LYS A 212 43.19 24.33 20.75
C LYS A 212 43.99 23.07 20.45
N ALA A 213 44.41 22.35 21.50
CA ALA A 213 45.14 21.09 21.37
C ALA A 213 44.27 19.99 20.74
N VAL A 214 43.01 19.87 21.17
CA VAL A 214 42.07 18.83 20.71
C VAL A 214 41.72 18.97 19.23
N TYR A 215 41.63 20.21 18.71
CA TYR A 215 41.36 20.43 17.29
C TYR A 215 42.58 20.08 16.41
N SER A 216 43.80 20.32 16.91
CA SER A 216 45.04 20.03 16.17
C SER A 216 45.36 18.54 15.99
N SER A 217 44.64 17.64 16.66
CA SER A 217 44.73 16.18 16.46
C SER A 217 43.80 15.63 15.39
N PHE A 218 42.86 16.42 14.84
CA PHE A 218 41.85 15.92 13.89
C PHE A 218 42.10 16.32 12.42
N THR A 219 43.15 17.12 12.15
CA THR A 219 43.56 17.49 10.78
C THR A 219 45.07 17.41 10.61
N ARG A 220 45.56 16.22 10.23
CA ARG A 220 46.82 16.06 9.48
C ARG A 220 46.53 15.38 8.15
N ASP A 221 46.28 16.18 7.13
CA ASP A 221 46.78 15.86 5.80
C ASP A 221 48.29 16.13 5.82
N GLU A 222 49.10 15.13 5.47
CA GLU A 222 50.56 15.27 5.39
C GLU A 222 51.05 14.81 3.99
N PRO A 223 51.53 15.72 3.12
CA PRO A 223 51.75 15.40 1.71
C PRO A 223 53.17 14.89 1.38
N ALA A 224 53.21 13.68 0.82
CA ALA A 224 54.11 13.20 -0.24
C ALA A 224 55.64 13.42 -0.18
N ALA A 225 56.38 12.31 0.02
CA ALA A 225 57.64 11.95 -0.66
C ALA A 225 57.70 10.41 -0.71
N VAL A 226 57.91 9.69 -1.81
CA VAL A 226 58.91 9.76 -2.90
C VAL A 226 60.34 9.37 -2.46
N THR A 227 60.61 8.06 -2.52
CA THR A 227 61.89 7.46 -2.93
C THR A 227 61.59 6.17 -3.69
N GLY A 228 62.27 5.89 -4.79
CA GLY A 228 62.08 4.67 -5.58
C GLY A 228 63.40 4.05 -6.02
N ALA A 229 63.32 2.75 -6.34
CA ALA A 229 64.26 1.93 -7.11
C ALA A 229 63.41 0.72 -7.57
N ASP A 230 63.17 0.56 -8.87
CA ASP A 230 63.98 -0.26 -9.79
C ASP A 230 63.76 -1.78 -9.58
N GLU A 231 63.05 -2.42 -10.52
CA GLU A 231 63.60 -3.46 -11.41
C GLU A 231 62.51 -3.89 -12.43
N GLU A 232 62.80 -3.82 -13.74
CA GLU A 232 62.02 -4.49 -14.79
C GLU A 232 62.69 -5.84 -15.12
N PRO A 233 61.96 -6.86 -15.62
CA PRO A 233 61.99 -7.01 -17.08
C PRO A 233 60.73 -7.61 -17.72
N ALA A 234 60.43 -7.19 -18.96
CA ALA A 234 59.48 -7.83 -19.85
C ALA A 234 59.87 -9.27 -20.30
N THR A 235 58.89 -10.05 -20.78
CA THR A 235 59.11 -11.15 -21.73
C THR A 235 57.85 -11.37 -22.59
N ASP A 236 58.02 -11.53 -23.91
CA ASP A 236 56.95 -11.79 -24.88
C ASP A 236 56.41 -13.23 -24.86
N SER A 237 55.11 -13.40 -25.17
CA SER A 237 54.53 -14.41 -26.11
C SER A 237 52.99 -14.29 -26.08
N GLN A 238 52.29 -13.91 -27.15
CA GLN A 238 52.03 -14.64 -28.41
C GLN A 238 51.28 -15.97 -28.25
N PHE A 239 49.96 -15.96 -28.46
CA PHE A 239 49.21 -16.70 -29.51
C PHE A 239 47.70 -16.35 -29.37
N SER A 240 47.08 -15.65 -30.32
CA SER A 240 46.56 -16.13 -31.63
C SER A 240 45.21 -16.85 -31.52
N ALA A 241 44.19 -16.30 -32.18
CA ALA A 241 42.87 -16.91 -32.33
C ALA A 241 42.81 -17.84 -33.55
N ALA A 242 41.97 -18.87 -33.48
CA ALA A 242 41.46 -19.58 -34.66
C ALA A 242 40.09 -20.21 -34.33
N ALA A 243 39.13 -20.05 -35.24
CA ALA A 243 38.00 -20.97 -35.36
C ALA A 243 38.32 -22.00 -36.45
N VAL A 244 37.63 -23.15 -36.47
CA VAL A 244 37.23 -23.84 -37.71
C VAL A 244 36.20 -24.94 -37.44
N ASP A 245 35.17 -24.91 -38.28
CA ASP A 245 34.18 -25.90 -38.71
C ASP A 245 34.14 -27.37 -38.24
N THR A 246 32.88 -27.78 -37.98
CA THR A 246 32.14 -28.89 -38.63
C THR A 246 32.74 -30.30 -38.72
N SER A 247 32.03 -31.27 -38.12
CA SER A 247 31.58 -32.51 -38.79
C SER A 247 30.44 -33.20 -38.04
N ALA A 248 29.38 -33.59 -38.76
CA ALA A 248 28.42 -34.61 -38.32
C ALA A 248 28.90 -36.02 -38.77
N PRO A 249 28.29 -37.11 -38.30
CA PRO A 249 27.17 -37.67 -39.08
C PRO A 249 26.02 -38.25 -38.24
N GLU A 250 24.99 -38.73 -38.94
CA GLU A 250 23.71 -39.21 -38.41
C GLU A 250 23.76 -40.62 -37.78
N THR A 251 22.83 -40.92 -36.87
CA THR A 251 22.00 -42.15 -36.93
C THR A 251 20.79 -42.06 -36.00
N SER A 252 19.74 -42.84 -36.29
CA SER A 252 18.43 -42.86 -35.60
C SER A 252 17.70 -44.17 -35.95
N PRO A 253 16.51 -44.49 -35.39
CA PRO A 253 16.06 -44.34 -34.00
C PRO A 253 15.44 -45.67 -33.46
N THR A 254 15.02 -45.73 -32.20
CA THR A 254 14.20 -46.83 -31.60
C THR A 254 13.61 -46.35 -30.26
N ALA A 255 12.36 -46.60 -29.86
CA ALA A 255 11.11 -46.90 -30.59
C ALA A 255 9.92 -46.64 -29.63
N ALA A 256 8.70 -46.41 -30.14
CA ALA A 256 7.49 -46.21 -29.33
C ALA A 256 6.42 -47.30 -29.62
N PRO A 257 5.63 -47.74 -28.62
CA PRO A 257 4.55 -48.72 -28.82
C PRO A 257 3.21 -48.09 -29.25
N THR A 258 2.48 -48.82 -30.08
CA THR A 258 1.15 -48.45 -30.65
C THR A 258 -0.03 -48.81 -29.74
N PRO A 259 -1.23 -48.28 -30.05
CA PRO A 259 -2.45 -49.10 -30.05
C PRO A 259 -3.14 -49.17 -31.43
N THR A 260 -3.95 -50.22 -31.63
CA THR A 260 -4.55 -50.63 -32.93
C THR A 260 -5.96 -50.06 -33.15
N THR A 261 -6.39 -49.95 -34.41
CA THR A 261 -7.60 -49.23 -34.88
C THR A 261 -8.76 -50.11 -35.39
N LEU A 262 -9.99 -49.58 -35.24
CA LEU A 262 -11.23 -49.87 -36.02
C LEU A 262 -11.87 -51.29 -35.86
N PRO A 263 -13.12 -51.56 -36.35
CA PRO A 263 -13.97 -50.73 -37.22
C PRO A 263 -15.41 -50.40 -36.73
N THR A 264 -15.98 -49.35 -37.34
CA THR A 264 -17.41 -48.95 -37.32
C THR A 264 -18.29 -49.95 -38.09
N PRO A 265 -19.59 -50.10 -37.74
CA PRO A 265 -20.62 -49.70 -38.72
C PRO A 265 -21.90 -49.07 -38.12
N GLN A 266 -22.42 -48.05 -38.82
CA GLN A 266 -23.85 -47.66 -38.86
C GLN A 266 -24.52 -48.42 -40.05
N PRO A 267 -25.87 -48.53 -40.21
CA PRO A 267 -26.73 -47.35 -40.45
C PRO A 267 -28.26 -47.47 -40.15
N THR A 268 -29.01 -46.40 -40.50
CA THR A 268 -30.39 -46.41 -41.06
C THR A 268 -31.66 -46.62 -40.18
N GLN A 269 -32.35 -45.49 -39.94
CA GLN A 269 -33.82 -45.22 -40.01
C GLN A 269 -34.86 -46.06 -39.22
N SER A 270 -35.76 -45.37 -38.48
CA SER A 270 -37.23 -45.32 -38.78
C SER A 270 -38.05 -44.38 -37.86
N GLN A 271 -39.07 -43.74 -38.45
CA GLN A 271 -40.29 -43.11 -37.87
C GLN A 271 -41.46 -43.43 -38.86
N PRO A 272 -42.77 -43.04 -38.71
CA PRO A 272 -43.43 -42.13 -37.73
C PRO A 272 -44.85 -42.57 -37.23
N VAL A 273 -45.57 -41.66 -36.52
CA VAL A 273 -47.02 -41.64 -36.14
C VAL A 273 -47.55 -42.85 -35.30
N GLN A 274 -48.75 -42.93 -34.69
CA GLN A 274 -50.04 -42.18 -34.54
C GLN A 274 -50.52 -42.31 -33.06
N SER A 275 -51.49 -41.61 -32.43
CA SER A 275 -52.29 -40.37 -32.69
C SER A 275 -53.09 -39.96 -31.42
N GLN A 276 -53.85 -38.86 -31.47
CA GLN A 276 -54.79 -38.33 -30.44
C GLN A 276 -56.16 -39.08 -30.43
N PRO A 277 -57.08 -38.94 -29.41
CA PRO A 277 -57.63 -37.66 -28.92
C PRO A 277 -57.97 -37.53 -27.40
N ALA A 278 -58.41 -36.33 -27.02
CA ALA A 278 -58.92 -35.96 -25.69
C ALA A 278 -60.44 -36.20 -25.52
N PRO A 279 -61.00 -35.87 -24.34
CA PRO A 279 -62.09 -34.87 -24.37
C PRO A 279 -61.89 -33.69 -23.40
N THR A 280 -62.58 -32.59 -23.70
CA THR A 280 -62.52 -31.30 -23.00
C THR A 280 -63.37 -31.27 -21.72
N ALA A 281 -62.89 -30.62 -20.66
CA ALA A 281 -63.74 -30.11 -19.57
C ALA A 281 -63.15 -28.81 -18.98
N THR A 282 -63.87 -27.70 -19.11
CA THR A 282 -63.47 -26.39 -18.56
C THR A 282 -63.83 -26.29 -17.08
N GLY A 283 -62.88 -25.93 -16.21
CA GLY A 283 -63.14 -25.76 -14.78
C GLY A 283 -62.12 -24.84 -14.10
N SER A 284 -62.62 -23.75 -13.50
CA SER A 284 -61.93 -22.66 -12.80
C SER A 284 -60.55 -22.96 -12.18
N ALA A 285 -59.56 -22.14 -12.53
CA ALA A 285 -58.24 -22.17 -11.88
C ALA A 285 -58.34 -21.73 -10.41
N SER A 286 -57.91 -22.60 -9.49
CA SER A 286 -57.68 -22.27 -8.07
C SER A 286 -56.25 -21.76 -7.88
N PRO A 287 -56.00 -20.69 -7.09
CA PRO A 287 -54.68 -20.09 -6.93
C PRO A 287 -53.64 -21.01 -6.23
N GLN A 288 -54.08 -22.14 -5.67
CA GLN A 288 -53.21 -23.06 -4.92
C GLN A 288 -52.10 -23.69 -5.78
N ALA A 289 -52.32 -23.92 -7.08
CA ALA A 289 -51.32 -24.55 -7.94
C ALA A 289 -50.04 -23.71 -8.15
N VAL A 290 -50.14 -22.38 -8.00
CA VAL A 290 -48.96 -21.49 -8.04
C VAL A 290 -48.18 -21.59 -6.73
N ALA A 291 -48.88 -21.72 -5.59
CA ALA A 291 -48.25 -21.88 -4.29
C ALA A 291 -47.46 -23.19 -4.17
N THR A 292 -47.97 -24.31 -4.72
CA THR A 292 -47.27 -25.61 -4.66
C THR A 292 -45.94 -25.58 -5.41
N LYS A 293 -45.90 -25.04 -6.63
CA LYS A 293 -44.65 -24.91 -7.39
C LYS A 293 -43.63 -24.01 -6.68
N ILE A 294 -44.07 -22.89 -6.11
CA ILE A 294 -43.19 -22.00 -5.32
C ILE A 294 -42.67 -22.70 -4.05
N ALA A 295 -43.43 -23.62 -3.46
CA ALA A 295 -42.97 -24.43 -2.34
C ALA A 295 -41.95 -25.52 -2.76
N GLU A 296 -42.16 -26.18 -3.90
CA GLU A 296 -41.23 -27.17 -4.45
C GLU A 296 -39.90 -26.53 -4.87
N THR A 297 -39.91 -25.34 -5.48
CA THR A 297 -38.67 -24.59 -5.81
C THR A 297 -37.86 -24.22 -4.55
N ARG A 298 -38.53 -23.94 -3.43
CA ARG A 298 -37.84 -23.63 -2.15
C ARG A 298 -37.15 -24.83 -1.52
N LEU A 299 -37.51 -26.06 -1.89
CA LEU A 299 -36.94 -27.29 -1.30
C LEU A 299 -35.57 -27.69 -1.87
N GLN A 300 -35.02 -26.94 -2.84
CA GLN A 300 -33.75 -27.27 -3.52
C GLN A 300 -32.76 -26.10 -3.67
N SER A 301 -33.17 -24.88 -3.34
CA SER A 301 -32.24 -23.75 -3.20
C SER A 301 -31.50 -23.82 -1.86
N PHE A 302 -30.16 -23.78 -1.90
CA PHE A 302 -29.32 -23.66 -0.71
C PHE A 302 -29.10 -22.18 -0.36
N ASP A 303 -29.15 -21.83 0.92
CA ASP A 303 -28.86 -20.45 1.37
C ASP A 303 -27.35 -20.21 1.48
N LEU A 304 -26.74 -20.02 0.32
CA LEU A 304 -25.34 -19.65 0.17
C LEU A 304 -25.03 -18.31 0.87
N THR A 305 -26.01 -17.41 0.98
CA THR A 305 -25.79 -16.09 1.60
C THR A 305 -25.61 -16.19 3.11
N THR A 306 -26.37 -17.06 3.80
CA THR A 306 -26.14 -17.34 5.22
C THR A 306 -24.81 -18.05 5.44
N PHE A 307 -24.51 -19.11 4.68
CA PHE A 307 -23.26 -19.86 4.78
C PHE A 307 -22.01 -18.98 4.58
N LEU A 308 -21.99 -18.13 3.55
CA LEU A 308 -20.86 -17.22 3.31
C LEU A 308 -20.69 -16.18 4.43
N ASN A 309 -21.79 -15.68 5.03
CA ASN A 309 -21.70 -14.79 6.20
C ASN A 309 -21.20 -15.51 7.47
N GLU A 310 -21.52 -16.80 7.65
CA GLU A 310 -21.01 -17.62 8.76
C GLU A 310 -19.49 -17.91 8.65
N GLN A 311 -18.95 -17.87 7.42
CA GLN A 311 -17.51 -17.96 7.11
C GLN A 311 -16.80 -16.58 7.10
N ASP A 312 -17.38 -15.55 7.71
CA ASP A 312 -16.94 -14.13 7.66
C ASP A 312 -16.86 -13.50 6.24
N ARG A 313 -17.28 -14.21 5.18
CA ARG A 313 -17.26 -13.77 3.76
C ARG A 313 -18.48 -12.97 3.35
N SER A 314 -18.75 -11.92 4.12
CA SER A 314 -19.77 -10.91 3.82
C SER A 314 -19.55 -10.17 2.48
N ASP A 315 -18.31 -10.15 1.97
CA ASP A 315 -17.94 -9.64 0.65
C ASP A 315 -18.47 -10.51 -0.50
N LEU A 316 -18.43 -11.84 -0.33
CA LEU A 316 -18.99 -12.81 -1.28
C LEU A 316 -20.51 -12.95 -1.12
N ALA A 317 -21.01 -12.89 0.12
CA ALA A 317 -22.45 -12.96 0.41
C ALA A 317 -23.26 -11.77 -0.13
N ALA A 318 -22.58 -10.66 -0.49
CA ALA A 318 -23.18 -9.52 -1.18
C ALA A 318 -23.43 -9.76 -2.67
N LEU A 319 -22.83 -10.80 -3.27
CA LEU A 319 -23.07 -11.21 -4.66
C LEU A 319 -24.41 -11.96 -4.74
N ALA A 320 -25.23 -11.63 -5.75
CA ALA A 320 -26.58 -12.19 -5.92
C ALA A 320 -26.59 -13.61 -6.53
N ILE A 321 -25.71 -14.48 -6.03
CA ILE A 321 -25.46 -15.83 -6.54
C ILE A 321 -26.45 -16.82 -5.91
N GLN A 322 -27.05 -17.65 -6.76
CA GLN A 322 -28.01 -18.68 -6.39
C GLN A 322 -27.32 -20.05 -6.39
N ALA A 323 -27.45 -20.80 -5.29
CA ALA A 323 -27.01 -22.18 -5.19
C ALA A 323 -28.22 -23.11 -5.22
N THR A 324 -28.18 -24.12 -6.09
CA THR A 324 -29.28 -25.11 -6.23
C THR A 324 -28.75 -26.53 -6.36
N TRP A 325 -29.35 -27.47 -5.65
CA TRP A 325 -29.04 -28.89 -5.80
C TRP A 325 -29.60 -29.44 -7.12
N ALA A 326 -28.79 -30.15 -7.89
CA ALA A 326 -29.15 -30.61 -9.23
C ALA A 326 -30.23 -31.72 -9.22
N GLN A 327 -31.31 -31.52 -10.00
CA GLN A 327 -32.37 -32.52 -10.13
C GLN A 327 -31.93 -33.71 -11.00
N GLY A 328 -31.77 -34.89 -10.40
CA GLY A 328 -31.44 -36.14 -11.10
C GLY A 328 -29.95 -36.47 -11.18
N ALA A 329 -29.10 -35.63 -10.59
CA ALA A 329 -27.69 -35.89 -10.36
C ALA A 329 -27.44 -36.98 -9.30
N PRO A 330 -26.19 -37.49 -9.15
CA PRO A 330 -25.78 -38.14 -7.90
C PRO A 330 -26.01 -37.22 -6.68
N PRO A 331 -26.23 -37.77 -5.48
CA PRO A 331 -26.39 -36.96 -4.27
C PRO A 331 -25.13 -36.13 -4.02
N GLY A 332 -25.32 -34.81 -3.94
CA GLY A 332 -24.27 -33.84 -3.64
C GLY A 332 -23.81 -32.96 -4.80
N GLU A 333 -24.40 -33.05 -5.99
CA GLU A 333 -24.11 -32.10 -7.06
C GLU A 333 -24.84 -30.76 -6.86
N MET A 334 -24.08 -29.67 -6.74
CA MET A 334 -24.57 -28.31 -6.57
C MET A 334 -24.28 -27.47 -7.82
N VAL A 335 -25.29 -26.78 -8.34
CA VAL A 335 -25.15 -25.81 -9.44
C VAL A 335 -25.11 -24.40 -8.85
N LEU A 336 -24.14 -23.59 -9.29
CA LEU A 336 -24.04 -22.18 -8.91
C LEU A 336 -24.39 -21.28 -10.10
N LEU A 337 -25.29 -20.32 -9.88
CA LEU A 337 -25.88 -19.46 -10.90
C LEU A 337 -25.75 -17.98 -10.51
N GLY A 338 -25.09 -17.16 -11.34
CA GLY A 338 -24.95 -15.73 -11.09
C GLY A 338 -23.82 -15.08 -11.89
N THR A 339 -23.56 -13.80 -11.61
CA THR A 339 -22.45 -13.04 -12.19
C THR A 339 -21.37 -12.75 -11.15
N VAL A 340 -20.10 -12.78 -11.56
CA VAL A 340 -18.93 -12.58 -10.71
C VAL A 340 -17.98 -11.58 -11.37
N THR A 341 -17.37 -10.66 -10.62
CA THR A 341 -16.58 -9.57 -11.20
C THR A 341 -15.13 -9.93 -11.54
N MET A 342 -14.61 -11.06 -11.06
CA MET A 342 -13.23 -11.51 -11.29
C MET A 342 -13.16 -13.04 -11.26
N ALA A 343 -12.31 -13.65 -12.09
CA ALA A 343 -12.09 -15.09 -12.10
C ALA A 343 -11.59 -15.62 -10.74
N SER A 344 -10.72 -14.87 -10.03
CA SER A 344 -10.27 -15.29 -8.70
C SER A 344 -11.41 -15.45 -7.70
N VAL A 345 -12.44 -14.61 -7.81
CA VAL A 345 -13.63 -14.64 -6.94
C VAL A 345 -14.52 -15.84 -7.31
N GLN A 346 -14.59 -16.20 -8.59
CA GLN A 346 -15.28 -17.42 -9.04
C GLN A 346 -14.56 -18.67 -8.49
N THR A 347 -13.23 -18.75 -8.59
CA THR A 347 -12.44 -19.86 -8.03
C THR A 347 -12.58 -19.97 -6.51
N GLU A 348 -12.54 -18.84 -5.80
CA GLU A 348 -12.70 -18.78 -4.35
C GLU A 348 -14.10 -19.22 -3.90
N LEU A 349 -15.15 -18.78 -4.60
CA LEU A 349 -16.53 -19.19 -4.34
C LEU A 349 -16.74 -20.69 -4.60
N LEU A 350 -16.15 -21.23 -5.68
CA LEU A 350 -16.18 -22.67 -5.97
C LEU A 350 -15.46 -23.49 -4.89
N ALA A 351 -14.35 -23.00 -4.36
CA ALA A 351 -13.64 -23.65 -3.26
C ALA A 351 -14.44 -23.64 -1.95
N LEU A 352 -15.05 -22.51 -1.58
CA LEU A 352 -15.91 -22.40 -0.39
C LEU A 352 -17.18 -23.25 -0.51
N ALA A 353 -17.78 -23.33 -1.69
CA ALA A 353 -18.93 -24.19 -1.95
C ALA A 353 -18.57 -25.70 -1.87
N ALA A 354 -17.31 -26.08 -2.06
CA ALA A 354 -16.85 -27.45 -1.91
C ALA A 354 -16.64 -27.90 -0.45
N GLU A 355 -16.66 -26.96 0.51
CA GLU A 355 -16.60 -27.25 1.94
C GLU A 355 -18.01 -27.47 2.55
N ILE A 356 -19.08 -27.22 1.80
CA ILE A 356 -20.47 -27.42 2.26
C ILE A 356 -20.74 -28.92 2.49
N GLU A 357 -21.22 -29.27 3.69
CA GLU A 357 -21.52 -30.67 4.04
C GLU A 357 -22.53 -31.29 3.07
N GLY A 358 -22.13 -32.40 2.44
CA GLY A 358 -22.94 -33.13 1.46
C GLY A 358 -22.67 -32.77 0.00
N VAL A 359 -21.84 -31.76 -0.31
CA VAL A 359 -21.37 -31.51 -1.69
C VAL A 359 -20.38 -32.59 -2.13
N THR A 360 -20.53 -33.07 -3.37
CA THR A 360 -19.67 -34.08 -4.01
C THR A 360 -19.21 -33.68 -5.42
N SER A 361 -19.92 -32.76 -6.07
CA SER A 361 -19.60 -32.15 -7.37
C SER A 361 -20.15 -30.72 -7.40
N ILE A 362 -19.53 -29.82 -8.15
CA ILE A 362 -20.03 -28.45 -8.35
C ILE A 362 -20.02 -28.11 -9.84
N ASP A 363 -21.20 -27.76 -10.35
CA ASP A 363 -21.33 -27.13 -11.66
C ASP A 363 -21.22 -25.61 -11.53
N GLY A 364 -20.04 -25.10 -11.89
CA GLY A 364 -19.76 -23.67 -11.99
C GLY A 364 -20.10 -23.03 -13.34
N SER A 365 -20.66 -23.78 -14.30
CA SER A 365 -20.94 -23.26 -15.65
C SER A 365 -22.03 -22.17 -15.68
N GLY A 366 -22.83 -22.07 -14.62
CA GLY A 366 -23.78 -20.99 -14.38
C GLY A 366 -23.20 -19.70 -13.79
N LEU A 367 -21.89 -19.65 -13.51
CA LEU A 367 -21.20 -18.44 -13.01
C LEU A 367 -20.51 -17.70 -14.15
N GLU A 368 -21.10 -16.60 -14.60
CA GLU A 368 -20.55 -15.75 -15.65
C GLU A 368 -19.56 -14.72 -15.07
N VAL A 369 -18.32 -14.68 -15.58
CA VAL A 369 -17.31 -13.69 -15.14
C VAL A 369 -17.44 -12.41 -15.96
N VAL A 370 -18.09 -11.41 -15.39
CA VAL A 370 -18.29 -10.08 -15.99
C VAL A 370 -17.27 -9.12 -15.40
N LEU A 371 -16.16 -8.95 -16.13
CA LEU A 371 -15.05 -8.07 -15.75
C LEU A 371 -15.51 -6.61 -15.61
N PRO A 372 -14.90 -5.81 -14.70
CA PRO A 372 -15.14 -4.37 -14.63
C PRO A 372 -14.42 -3.63 -15.76
N GLU A 373 -15.00 -2.53 -16.26
CA GLU A 373 -14.37 -1.65 -17.27
C GLU A 373 -13.00 -1.10 -16.81
N THR A 374 -12.85 -0.88 -15.49
CA THR A 374 -11.61 -0.35 -14.88
C THR A 374 -11.26 -1.07 -13.59
N TYR A 375 -9.95 -1.20 -13.32
CA TYR A 375 -9.40 -1.80 -12.10
C TYR A 375 -8.42 -0.85 -11.40
N THR A 376 -8.56 -0.68 -10.09
CA THR A 376 -7.65 0.15 -9.29
C THR A 376 -6.54 -0.69 -8.66
N VAL A 377 -5.28 -0.43 -9.04
CA VAL A 377 -4.07 -1.12 -8.58
C VAL A 377 -3.91 -1.04 -7.05
N ARG A 378 -3.73 -2.19 -6.39
CA ARG A 378 -3.47 -2.27 -4.95
C ARG A 378 -1.98 -2.38 -4.63
N ALA A 379 -1.60 -2.14 -3.38
CA ALA A 379 -0.22 -2.22 -2.92
C ALA A 379 0.37 -3.63 -3.11
N GLY A 380 1.46 -3.73 -3.89
CA GLY A 380 2.15 -4.99 -4.19
C GLY A 380 1.55 -5.82 -5.33
N GLU A 381 0.49 -5.35 -5.99
CA GLU A 381 0.01 -5.96 -7.23
C GLU A 381 0.89 -5.54 -8.42
N ASN A 382 1.05 -6.44 -9.41
CA ASN A 382 1.70 -6.16 -10.70
C ASN A 382 0.75 -6.61 -11.83
N LEU A 383 1.03 -6.27 -13.10
CA LEU A 383 0.13 -6.59 -14.22
C LEU A 383 -0.20 -8.09 -14.33
N ARG A 384 0.75 -8.99 -14.00
CA ARG A 384 0.54 -10.44 -14.00
C ARG A 384 -0.39 -10.91 -12.88
N HIS A 385 -0.24 -10.37 -11.67
CA HIS A 385 -1.16 -10.62 -10.56
C HIS A 385 -2.56 -10.07 -10.85
N ILE A 386 -2.67 -8.91 -11.50
CA ILE A 386 -3.94 -8.30 -11.88
C ILE A 386 -4.63 -9.12 -12.98
N ALA A 387 -3.90 -9.57 -14.00
CA ALA A 387 -4.41 -10.44 -15.06
C ALA A 387 -4.88 -11.80 -14.51
N LEU A 388 -4.05 -12.45 -13.68
CA LEU A 388 -4.41 -13.70 -12.99
C LEU A 388 -5.69 -13.54 -12.14
N ARG A 389 -5.83 -12.39 -11.47
CA ARG A 389 -7.00 -12.10 -10.63
C ARG A 389 -8.28 -11.88 -11.45
N LEU A 390 -8.18 -11.12 -12.53
CA LEU A 390 -9.30 -10.75 -13.41
C LEU A 390 -9.70 -11.90 -14.33
N TYR A 391 -8.79 -12.35 -15.20
CA TYR A 391 -9.04 -13.33 -16.27
C TYR A 391 -8.83 -14.79 -15.85
N GLY A 392 -8.15 -15.03 -14.72
CA GLY A 392 -7.71 -16.39 -14.32
C GLY A 392 -6.39 -16.82 -14.98
N ASP A 393 -5.82 -15.98 -15.85
CA ASP A 393 -4.56 -16.22 -16.56
C ASP A 393 -3.60 -15.04 -16.37
N GLN A 394 -2.38 -15.35 -15.94
CA GLN A 394 -1.32 -14.38 -15.69
C GLN A 394 -0.66 -13.86 -16.98
N ASP A 395 -0.67 -14.61 -18.08
CA ASP A 395 0.06 -14.27 -19.30
C ASP A 395 -0.67 -13.24 -20.18
N ARG A 396 -1.96 -13.01 -19.87
CA ARG A 396 -2.81 -11.93 -20.37
C ARG A 396 -2.47 -10.53 -19.83
N TRP A 397 -1.44 -10.40 -18.99
CA TRP A 397 -0.91 -9.11 -18.54
C TRP A 397 -0.58 -8.15 -19.69
N THR A 398 -0.23 -8.70 -20.86
CA THR A 398 0.09 -7.95 -22.09
C THR A 398 -1.11 -7.16 -22.60
N GLU A 399 -2.33 -7.72 -22.54
CA GLU A 399 -3.56 -7.03 -22.95
C GLU A 399 -3.84 -5.81 -22.06
N ILE A 400 -3.65 -5.97 -20.74
CA ILE A 400 -3.76 -4.85 -19.79
C ILE A 400 -2.67 -3.81 -20.04
N TYR A 401 -1.44 -4.23 -20.34
CA TYR A 401 -0.35 -3.30 -20.66
C TYR A 401 -0.65 -2.48 -21.91
N GLU A 402 -1.06 -3.13 -23.02
CA GLU A 402 -1.35 -2.46 -24.29
C GLU A 402 -2.53 -1.48 -24.15
N ALA A 403 -3.60 -1.88 -23.46
CA ALA A 403 -4.75 -1.01 -23.17
C ALA A 403 -4.44 0.19 -22.26
N ASN A 404 -3.28 0.19 -21.58
CA ASN A 404 -2.88 1.22 -20.62
C ASN A 404 -1.49 1.81 -20.87
N ARG A 405 -0.91 1.61 -22.06
CA ARG A 405 0.49 2.00 -22.32
C ARG A 405 0.73 3.49 -22.15
N ASP A 406 -0.25 4.33 -22.50
CA ASP A 406 -0.23 5.78 -22.30
C ASP A 406 -0.23 6.20 -20.80
N LEU A 407 -0.59 5.30 -19.88
CA LEU A 407 -0.62 5.53 -18.44
C LEU A 407 0.59 4.91 -17.71
N VAL A 408 1.03 3.73 -18.15
CA VAL A 408 2.12 2.96 -17.53
C VAL A 408 3.50 3.39 -18.06
N GLY A 409 3.57 3.84 -19.32
CA GLY A 409 4.82 4.17 -20.01
C GLY A 409 5.47 2.95 -20.66
N ASP A 410 6.78 3.00 -20.88
CA ASP A 410 7.55 1.94 -21.57
C ASP A 410 8.03 0.78 -20.66
N ASP A 411 7.89 0.89 -19.33
CA ASP A 411 8.17 -0.20 -18.38
C ASP A 411 6.85 -0.74 -17.80
N PRO A 412 6.43 -1.98 -18.15
CA PRO A 412 5.23 -2.61 -17.61
C PRO A 412 5.19 -2.79 -16.09
N ASN A 413 6.33 -2.63 -15.40
CA ASN A 413 6.42 -2.73 -13.94
C ASN A 413 6.15 -1.40 -13.23
N ASN A 414 6.03 -0.28 -13.97
CA ASN A 414 5.79 1.06 -13.45
C ASN A 414 4.32 1.27 -13.04
N LEU A 415 3.88 0.53 -12.01
CA LEU A 415 2.54 0.62 -11.44
C LEU A 415 2.57 1.25 -10.04
N TRP A 416 1.86 2.36 -9.86
CA TRP A 416 1.62 2.95 -8.54
C TRP A 416 0.24 2.58 -7.97
N VAL A 417 0.16 2.56 -6.63
CA VAL A 417 -1.09 2.25 -5.92
C VAL A 417 -2.14 3.32 -6.17
N GLY A 418 -3.36 2.91 -6.50
CA GLY A 418 -4.43 3.83 -6.87
C GLY A 418 -4.44 4.23 -8.35
N LEU A 419 -3.51 3.74 -9.18
CA LEU A 419 -3.65 3.82 -10.64
C LEU A 419 -4.91 3.08 -11.08
N SER A 420 -5.74 3.72 -11.91
CA SER A 420 -6.91 3.09 -12.53
C SER A 420 -6.53 2.63 -13.93
N LEU A 421 -6.52 1.31 -14.14
CA LEU A 421 -6.25 0.67 -15.43
C LEU A 421 -7.58 0.37 -16.13
N THR A 422 -7.68 0.65 -17.43
CA THR A 422 -8.72 0.14 -18.33
C THR A 422 -8.54 -1.36 -18.52
N ILE A 423 -9.60 -2.16 -18.40
CA ILE A 423 -9.52 -3.61 -18.56
C ILE A 423 -10.19 -4.02 -19.87
N PRO A 424 -9.45 -4.56 -20.85
CA PRO A 424 -10.05 -4.99 -22.11
C PRO A 424 -10.99 -6.19 -21.90
N HIS A 425 -12.11 -6.18 -22.62
CA HIS A 425 -13.09 -7.25 -22.67
C HIS A 425 -13.01 -7.96 -24.02
N GLU A 426 -13.11 -9.29 -24.05
CA GLU A 426 -12.99 -10.08 -25.30
C GLU A 426 -14.09 -9.79 -26.35
N VAL A 427 -15.16 -9.09 -25.93
CA VAL A 427 -16.36 -8.83 -26.72
C VAL A 427 -16.07 -8.03 -28.00
N ASP A 428 -15.13 -7.07 -27.95
CA ASP A 428 -14.79 -6.20 -29.09
C ASP A 428 -14.34 -7.00 -30.33
N SER A 429 -13.71 -8.16 -30.12
CA SER A 429 -13.19 -9.03 -31.20
C SER A 429 -14.27 -9.59 -32.14
N ARG A 430 -15.55 -9.53 -31.76
CA ARG A 430 -16.68 -9.98 -32.59
C ARG A 430 -17.41 -8.87 -33.32
N GLU A 431 -17.43 -7.64 -32.80
CA GLU A 431 -18.14 -6.54 -33.47
C GLU A 431 -17.34 -5.98 -34.66
N GLU A 432 -16.01 -5.88 -34.57
CA GLU A 432 -15.17 -5.53 -35.73
C GLU A 432 -15.28 -6.56 -36.88
N GLN A 433 -15.42 -7.86 -36.56
CA GLN A 433 -15.60 -8.92 -37.57
C GLN A 433 -17.01 -8.95 -38.20
N ILE A 434 -17.95 -8.11 -37.72
CA ILE A 434 -19.27 -7.88 -38.32
C ILE A 434 -19.27 -6.58 -39.16
N GLN A 435 -18.15 -5.84 -39.17
CA GLN A 435 -18.00 -4.56 -39.87
C GLN A 435 -17.05 -4.59 -41.08
N GLN A 436 -16.46 -5.75 -41.41
CA GLN A 436 -15.57 -5.99 -42.57
C GLN A 436 -16.18 -6.97 -43.58
#